data_AF-A0A9D2NJW8-F1
#
_entry.id   AF-A0A9D2NJW8-F1
#
_cell.length_a   1.000
_cell.length_b   1.000
_cell.length_c   1.000
_cell.angle_alpha   90.00
_cell.angle_beta   90.00
_cell.angle_gamma   90.00
#
_symmetry.space_group_name_H-M   'P 1'
#
loop_
_entity.id
_entity.type
_entity.pdbx_description
1 polymer ?
#
loop_
_entity_poly.entity_id
_entity_poly.type
_entity_poly.pdbx_seq_one_letter_code
_entity_poly.pdbx_strand_id
1 'polypeptide(L)'
;MKKKVIVIIVVVAIVAISFSLFGPTVINKIGKDNVITASRLEEAINIEQLSTAEFVYNGVAEKHDDEQPEEVECYIAYNANVKVGIQMDEVSFNINEEQKTVTPVLPEIEVNIATLDEESISYIPKDPDLSLKEIITLCKEDA
;
A
#
# COMPACT_ATOMS: atom_id res chain seq x y z
N MET A 1 28.16 11.00 69.00
CA MET A 1 28.64 10.69 67.64
C MET A 1 28.11 9.36 67.10
N LYS A 2 28.06 8.29 67.91
CA LYS A 2 27.59 6.94 67.49
C LYS A 2 26.17 6.89 66.90
N LYS A 3 25.18 7.60 67.48
CA LYS A 3 23.80 7.63 66.98
C LYS A 3 23.65 8.25 65.58
N LYS A 4 24.44 9.30 65.26
CA LYS A 4 24.40 9.95 63.93
C LYS A 4 24.98 9.05 62.84
N VAL A 5 26.02 8.28 63.16
CA VAL A 5 26.64 7.31 62.24
C VAL A 5 25.69 6.14 61.93
N ILE A 6 24.98 5.64 62.95
CA ILE A 6 23.98 4.56 62.76
C ILE A 6 22.83 5.02 61.84
N VAL A 7 22.34 6.25 62.01
CA VAL A 7 21.28 6.79 61.16
C VAL A 7 21.73 6.93 59.71
N ILE A 8 22.97 7.39 59.47
CA ILE A 8 23.52 7.52 58.12
C ILE A 8 23.65 6.14 57.45
N ILE A 9 24.12 5.13 58.17
CA ILE A 9 24.26 3.77 57.63
C ILE A 9 22.90 3.17 57.27
N VAL A 10 21.87 3.41 58.11
CA VAL A 10 20.51 2.94 57.83
C VAL A 10 19.92 3.63 56.61
N VAL A 11 20.13 4.94 56.46
CA VAL A 11 19.67 5.68 55.27
C VAL A 11 20.36 5.20 54.00
N VAL A 12 21.67 4.97 54.03
CA VAL A 12 22.43 4.45 52.87
C VAL A 12 21.97 3.03 52.52
N ALA A 13 21.70 2.18 53.51
CA ALA A 13 21.18 0.83 53.28
C ALA A 13 19.78 0.86 52.64
N ILE A 14 18.90 1.75 53.08
CA ILE A 14 17.55 1.90 52.50
C ILE A 14 17.63 2.39 51.05
N VAL A 15 18.52 3.34 50.76
CA VAL A 15 18.73 3.84 49.39
C VAL A 15 19.29 2.72 48.49
N ALA A 16 20.26 1.95 48.97
CA ALA A 16 20.81 0.81 48.22
C ALA A 16 19.78 -0.28 47.95
N ILE A 17 18.90 -0.59 48.91
CA ILE A 17 17.82 -1.57 48.76
C ILE A 17 16.75 -1.05 47.80
N SER A 18 16.43 0.25 47.86
CA SER A 18 15.48 0.85 46.90
C SER A 18 16.02 0.84 45.46
N PHE A 19 17.33 1.04 45.30
CA PHE A 19 17.99 0.99 43.99
C PHE A 19 18.15 -0.45 43.47
N SER A 20 18.32 -1.45 44.34
CA SER A 20 18.39 -2.86 43.92
C SER A 20 17.01 -3.45 43.61
N LEU A 21 15.94 -3.03 44.29
CA LEU A 21 14.57 -3.49 44.02
C LEU A 21 13.95 -2.81 42.79
N PHE A 22 14.21 -1.51 42.57
CA PHE A 22 13.59 -0.75 41.47
C PHE A 22 14.54 -0.45 40.30
N GLY A 23 15.85 -0.51 40.49
CA GLY A 23 16.83 -0.27 39.42
C GLY A 23 16.64 -1.14 38.18
N PRO A 24 16.55 -2.49 38.29
CA PRO A 24 16.43 -3.33 37.10
C PRO A 24 15.08 -3.21 36.39
N THR A 25 14.01 -2.84 37.11
CA THR A 25 12.66 -2.72 36.53
C THR A 25 12.49 -1.46 35.67
N VAL A 26 13.21 -0.37 35.98
CA VAL A 26 13.17 0.85 35.18
C VAL A 26 14.06 0.72 33.93
N ILE A 27 15.17 -0.02 34.00
CA ILE A 27 16.09 -0.24 32.87
C ILE A 27 15.44 -1.15 31.81
N ASN A 28 14.72 -2.21 32.22
CA ASN A 28 14.02 -3.10 31.28
C ASN A 28 12.84 -2.45 30.53
N LYS A 29 12.38 -1.27 30.97
CA LYS A 29 11.28 -0.55 30.32
C LYS A 29 11.76 0.45 29.25
N ILE A 30 13.07 0.66 29.13
CA ILE A 30 13.69 1.55 28.14
C ILE A 30 14.06 0.79 26.85
N GLY A 31 14.18 -0.55 26.90
CA GLY A 31 14.65 -1.38 25.80
C GLY A 31 13.58 -1.95 24.86
N LYS A 32 12.51 -1.20 24.57
CA LYS A 32 11.82 -1.38 23.30
C LYS A 32 12.32 -0.29 22.39
N ASP A 33 13.59 -0.38 22.01
CA ASP A 33 14.08 0.32 20.84
C ASP A 33 13.14 -0.09 19.72
N ASN A 34 12.27 0.81 19.29
CA ASN A 34 11.40 0.59 18.15
C ASN A 34 12.33 0.60 16.94
N VAL A 35 12.95 -0.55 16.65
CA VAL A 35 13.83 -0.73 15.50
C VAL A 35 12.98 -0.48 14.27
N ILE A 36 13.31 0.58 13.53
CA ILE A 36 12.71 0.91 12.26
C ILE A 36 13.43 0.07 11.21
N THR A 37 12.70 -0.85 10.58
CA THR A 37 13.20 -1.71 9.51
C THR A 37 12.49 -1.36 8.21
N ALA A 38 13.13 -1.62 7.06
CA ALA A 38 12.52 -1.39 5.75
C ALA A 38 11.16 -2.10 5.63
N SER A 39 11.10 -3.38 6.04
CA SER A 39 9.87 -4.18 6.04
C SER A 39 8.70 -3.56 6.83
N ARG A 40 8.96 -2.91 7.97
CA ARG A 40 7.91 -2.22 8.75
C ARG A 40 7.41 -0.96 8.07
N LEU A 41 8.28 -0.29 7.31
CA LEU A 41 7.91 0.88 6.54
C LEU A 41 7.09 0.49 5.31
N GLU A 42 7.51 -0.57 4.60
CA GLU A 42 6.78 -1.18 3.49
C GLU A 42 5.37 -1.59 3.94
N GLU A 43 5.24 -2.32 5.05
CA GLU A 43 3.94 -2.70 5.61
C GLU A 43 3.08 -1.48 6.00
N ALA A 44 3.69 -0.41 6.52
CA ALA A 44 2.97 0.78 6.94
C ALA A 44 2.41 1.62 5.78
N ILE A 45 3.04 1.56 4.59
CA ILE A 45 2.59 2.31 3.40
C ILE A 45 1.81 1.47 2.40
N ASN A 46 1.75 0.15 2.58
CA ASN A 46 1.02 -0.75 1.70
C ASN A 46 -0.50 -0.66 1.96
N ILE A 47 -1.09 0.42 1.44
CA ILE A 47 -2.52 0.74 1.52
C ILE A 47 -3.22 0.64 0.16
N GLU A 48 -2.61 -0.03 -0.84
CA GLU A 48 -3.01 -0.19 -2.25
C GLU A 48 -2.21 0.70 -3.23
N GLN A 49 -2.85 1.62 -3.95
CA GLN A 49 -2.26 2.34 -5.09
C GLN A 49 -2.14 3.83 -4.82
N LEU A 50 -1.02 4.42 -5.25
CA LEU A 50 -0.88 5.88 -5.32
C LEU A 50 -1.07 6.33 -6.77
N SER A 51 -2.28 6.78 -7.08
CA SER A 51 -2.58 7.41 -8.36
C SER A 51 -2.01 8.81 -8.42
N THR A 52 -1.30 9.12 -9.51
CA THR A 52 -0.80 10.45 -9.83
C THR A 52 -1.74 11.18 -10.80
N ALA A 53 -2.48 10.43 -11.63
CA ALA A 53 -3.46 10.97 -12.55
C ALA A 53 -4.60 9.98 -12.81
N GLU A 54 -5.78 10.52 -13.05
CA GLU A 54 -6.99 9.77 -13.38
C GLU A 54 -7.58 10.37 -14.66
N PHE A 55 -7.86 9.50 -15.63
CA PHE A 55 -8.34 9.88 -16.95
C PHE A 55 -9.64 9.16 -17.28
N VAL A 56 -10.59 9.91 -17.82
CA VAL A 56 -11.81 9.32 -18.39
C VAL A 56 -11.54 8.96 -19.84
N TYR A 57 -11.71 7.69 -20.18
CA TYR A 57 -11.57 7.14 -21.52
C TYR A 57 -12.94 6.68 -22.01
N ASN A 58 -13.37 7.18 -23.16
CA ASN A 58 -14.62 6.75 -23.79
C ASN A 58 -14.24 5.96 -25.04
N GLY A 59 -14.34 4.64 -24.94
CA GLY A 59 -13.88 3.69 -25.95
C GLY A 59 -15.02 3.06 -26.76
N VAL A 60 -14.65 2.43 -27.86
CA VAL A 60 -15.54 1.61 -28.67
C VAL A 60 -14.79 0.33 -29.04
N ALA A 61 -15.05 -0.75 -28.30
CA ALA A 61 -14.46 -2.06 -28.57
C ALA A 61 -15.21 -2.79 -29.69
N GLU A 62 -14.48 -3.59 -30.46
CA GLU A 62 -15.04 -4.43 -31.53
C GLU A 62 -15.19 -5.88 -31.05
N LYS A 63 -16.37 -6.47 -31.26
CA LYS A 63 -16.56 -7.92 -31.15
C LYS A 63 -16.57 -8.52 -32.54
N HIS A 64 -15.58 -9.34 -32.82
CA HIS A 64 -15.47 -10.08 -34.08
C HIS A 64 -16.32 -11.35 -34.05
N ASP A 65 -16.76 -11.79 -35.23
CA ASP A 65 -17.47 -13.05 -35.39
C ASP A 65 -16.54 -14.24 -35.09
N ASP A 66 -17.05 -15.23 -34.35
CA ASP A 66 -16.25 -16.37 -33.89
C ASP A 66 -15.89 -17.34 -35.04
N GLU A 67 -16.70 -17.37 -36.12
CA GLU A 67 -16.47 -18.17 -37.32
C GLU A 67 -15.72 -17.38 -38.40
N GLN A 68 -15.89 -16.05 -38.44
CA GLN A 68 -15.27 -15.12 -39.40
C GLN A 68 -14.59 -13.94 -38.69
N PRO A 69 -13.36 -14.11 -38.16
CA PRO A 69 -12.68 -13.08 -37.36
C PRO A 69 -12.46 -11.74 -38.08
N GLU A 70 -12.48 -11.73 -39.41
CA GLU A 70 -12.42 -10.52 -40.23
C GLU A 70 -13.71 -9.67 -40.22
N GLU A 71 -14.85 -10.25 -39.81
CA GLU A 71 -16.13 -9.56 -39.72
C GLU A 71 -16.39 -9.08 -38.30
N VAL A 72 -16.81 -7.81 -38.17
CA VAL A 72 -17.25 -7.24 -36.89
C VAL A 72 -18.73 -7.55 -36.70
N GLU A 73 -19.04 -8.31 -35.66
CA GLU A 73 -20.42 -8.64 -35.30
C GLU A 73 -21.10 -7.46 -34.57
N CYS A 74 -20.41 -6.83 -33.62
CA CYS A 74 -20.93 -5.67 -32.91
C CYS A 74 -19.84 -4.74 -32.38
N TYR A 75 -20.24 -3.49 -32.16
CA TYR A 75 -19.45 -2.46 -31.48
C TYR A 75 -20.00 -2.24 -30.07
N ILE A 76 -19.10 -2.14 -29.10
CA ILE A 76 -19.38 -1.94 -27.69
C ILE A 76 -18.82 -0.58 -27.28
N ALA A 77 -19.67 0.42 -27.10
CA ALA A 77 -19.26 1.72 -26.58
C ALA A 77 -19.28 1.70 -25.05
N TYR A 78 -18.26 2.27 -24.42
CA TYR A 78 -18.09 2.24 -22.96
C TYR A 78 -17.31 3.44 -22.43
N ASN A 79 -17.50 3.74 -21.15
CA ASN A 79 -16.68 4.68 -20.40
C ASN A 79 -15.80 3.92 -19.39
N ALA A 80 -14.54 4.27 -19.34
CA ALA A 80 -13.51 3.68 -18.50
C ALA A 80 -12.78 4.79 -17.72
N ASN A 81 -12.35 4.45 -16.51
CA ASN A 81 -11.55 5.35 -15.68
C ASN A 81 -10.13 4.81 -15.54
N VAL A 82 -9.22 5.30 -16.37
CA VAL A 82 -7.82 4.86 -16.38
C VAL A 82 -7.05 5.59 -15.29
N LYS A 83 -6.49 4.84 -14.33
CA LYS A 83 -5.65 5.39 -13.28
C LYS A 83 -4.19 5.16 -13.63
N VAL A 84 -3.38 6.20 -13.55
CA VAL A 84 -1.93 6.11 -13.74
C VAL A 84 -1.28 6.38 -12.40
N GLY A 85 -0.40 5.48 -11.97
CA GLY A 85 0.13 5.54 -10.62
C GLY A 85 1.22 4.52 -10.34
N ILE A 86 1.59 4.46 -9.07
CA ILE A 86 2.51 3.45 -8.55
C ILE A 86 1.75 2.47 -7.65
N GLN A 87 2.13 1.21 -7.69
CA GLN A 87 1.69 0.20 -6.73
C GLN A 87 2.49 0.39 -5.44
N MET A 88 1.82 0.57 -4.29
CA MET A 88 2.53 0.90 -3.04
C MET A 88 3.24 -0.32 -2.42
N ASP A 89 2.81 -1.53 -2.76
CA ASP A 89 3.48 -2.78 -2.37
C ASP A 89 4.82 -2.98 -3.07
N GLU A 90 5.09 -2.25 -4.16
CA GLU A 90 6.37 -2.25 -4.86
C GLU A 90 7.34 -1.16 -4.36
N VAL A 91 6.88 -0.23 -3.51
CA VAL A 91 7.74 0.79 -2.93
C VAL A 91 8.64 0.14 -1.88
N SER A 92 9.95 0.37 -2.00
CA SER A 92 10.95 -0.14 -1.06
C SER A 92 11.66 0.99 -0.32
N PHE A 93 12.34 0.66 0.78
CA PHE A 93 13.06 1.66 1.60
C PHE A 93 14.53 1.33 1.77
N ASN A 94 15.38 2.31 1.47
CA ASN A 94 16.80 2.27 1.80
C ASN A 94 17.04 2.99 3.13
N ILE A 95 17.58 2.28 4.12
CA ILE A 95 17.91 2.81 5.44
C ILE A 95 19.42 2.93 5.55
N ASN A 96 19.90 4.17 5.70
CA ASN A 96 21.30 4.45 6.01
C ASN A 96 21.45 4.74 7.51
N GLU A 97 21.94 3.76 8.25
CA GLU A 97 22.09 3.87 9.71
C GLU A 97 23.18 4.86 10.15
N GLU A 98 24.19 5.12 9.31
CA GLU A 98 25.28 6.05 9.63
C GLU A 98 24.82 7.51 9.50
N GLN A 99 24.17 7.82 8.38
CA GLN A 99 23.65 9.16 8.07
C GLN A 99 22.29 9.41 8.72
N LYS A 100 21.68 8.38 9.34
CA LYS A 100 20.33 8.43 9.94
C LYS A 100 19.27 8.89 8.93
N THR A 101 19.38 8.43 7.69
CA THR A 101 18.43 8.75 6.62
C THR A 101 17.63 7.51 6.20
N VAL A 102 16.36 7.75 5.86
CA VAL A 102 15.45 6.76 5.29
C VAL A 102 14.96 7.32 3.97
N THR A 103 15.21 6.62 2.88
CA THR A 103 14.87 7.07 1.52
C THR A 103 13.93 6.06 0.87
N PRO A 104 12.69 6.45 0.51
CA PRO A 104 11.81 5.61 -0.30
C PRO A 104 12.34 5.53 -1.73
N VAL A 105 12.25 4.35 -2.33
CA VAL A 105 12.53 4.08 -3.74
C VAL A 105 11.19 3.77 -4.38
N LEU A 106 10.73 4.67 -5.25
CA LEU A 106 9.48 4.52 -5.96
C LEU A 106 9.68 3.63 -7.19
N PRO A 107 8.72 2.75 -7.52
CA PRO A 107 8.74 1.95 -8.74
C PRO A 107 8.44 2.83 -9.96
N GLU A 108 8.46 2.22 -11.14
CA GLU A 108 8.03 2.90 -12.36
C GLU A 108 6.53 3.20 -12.31
N ILE A 109 6.12 4.25 -13.03
CA ILE A 109 4.71 4.60 -13.13
C ILE A 109 4.07 3.68 -14.16
N GLU A 110 3.03 2.97 -13.75
CA GLU A 110 2.27 2.08 -14.62
C GLU A 110 0.85 2.60 -14.85
N VAL A 111 0.28 2.18 -15.99
CA VAL A 111 -1.14 2.37 -16.25
C VAL A 111 -1.89 1.28 -15.50
N ASN A 112 -2.49 1.66 -14.37
CA ASN A 112 -3.36 0.81 -13.59
C ASN A 112 -4.78 0.89 -14.18
N ILE A 113 -5.06 -0.04 -15.09
CA ILE A 113 -6.21 0.05 -15.99
C ILE A 113 -7.56 -0.13 -15.26
N ALA A 114 -8.39 0.91 -15.49
CA ALA A 114 -9.83 0.93 -15.76
C ALA A 114 -10.77 0.16 -14.84
N THR A 115 -11.37 0.88 -13.89
CA THR A 115 -12.76 0.57 -13.55
C THR A 115 -13.63 0.94 -14.75
N LEU A 116 -14.35 -0.05 -15.28
CA LEU A 116 -15.36 0.14 -16.31
C LEU A 116 -16.66 0.62 -15.67
N ASP A 117 -17.31 1.61 -16.25
CA ASP A 117 -18.66 1.99 -15.86
C ASP A 117 -19.66 1.07 -16.58
N GLU A 118 -20.14 0.03 -15.88
CA GLU A 118 -21.08 -0.95 -16.43
C GLU A 118 -22.39 -0.31 -16.93
N GLU A 119 -22.82 0.81 -16.34
CA GLU A 119 -24.05 1.50 -16.75
C GLU A 119 -23.87 2.29 -18.05
N SER A 120 -22.61 2.56 -18.45
CA SER A 120 -22.29 3.29 -19.68
C SER A 120 -22.25 2.41 -20.93
N ILE A 121 -22.27 1.09 -20.76
CA ILE A 121 -22.09 0.13 -21.86
C ILE A 121 -23.29 0.20 -22.81
N SER A 122 -23.00 0.33 -24.10
CA SER A 122 -24.02 0.33 -25.15
C SER A 122 -23.54 -0.36 -26.43
N TYR A 123 -24.47 -0.85 -27.23
CA TYR A 123 -24.18 -1.75 -28.36
C TYR A 123 -24.73 -1.24 -29.68
N ILE A 124 -23.97 -1.44 -30.76
CA ILE A 124 -24.39 -1.16 -32.13
C ILE A 124 -24.05 -2.37 -33.01
N PRO A 125 -24.99 -2.93 -33.81
CA PRO A 125 -26.38 -2.49 -33.98
C PRO A 125 -27.35 -3.04 -32.93
N LYS A 126 -26.98 -4.13 -32.23
CA LYS A 126 -27.82 -4.81 -31.23
C LYS A 126 -26.97 -5.33 -30.09
N ASP A 127 -27.60 -5.52 -28.93
CA ASP A 127 -27.02 -6.17 -27.77
C ASP A 127 -26.63 -7.62 -28.11
N PRO A 128 -25.33 -7.97 -28.04
CA PRO A 128 -24.89 -9.33 -28.29
C PRO A 128 -25.25 -10.24 -27.10
N ASP A 129 -25.56 -11.51 -27.35
CA ASP A 129 -25.81 -12.50 -26.28
C ASP A 129 -24.48 -12.95 -25.64
N LEU A 130 -23.77 -12.01 -25.01
CA LEU A 130 -22.47 -12.19 -24.38
C LEU A 130 -22.58 -12.05 -22.87
N SER A 131 -21.71 -12.76 -22.15
CA SER A 131 -21.60 -12.54 -20.72
C SER A 131 -20.95 -11.17 -20.43
N LEU A 132 -21.35 -10.53 -19.33
CA LEU A 132 -20.73 -9.29 -18.87
C LEU A 132 -19.20 -9.41 -18.72
N LYS A 133 -18.70 -10.61 -18.37
CA LYS A 133 -17.27 -10.89 -18.27
C LYS A 133 -16.55 -10.78 -19.61
N GLU A 134 -17.16 -11.28 -20.68
CA GLU A 134 -16.59 -11.19 -22.04
C GLU A 134 -16.58 -9.74 -22.51
N ILE A 135 -17.68 -9.02 -22.29
CA ILE A 135 -17.79 -7.59 -22.61
C ILE A 135 -16.71 -6.78 -21.88
N ILE A 136 -16.52 -7.00 -20.57
CA ILE A 136 -15.47 -6.35 -19.78
C ILE A 136 -14.08 -6.68 -20.32
N THR A 137 -13.86 -7.90 -20.81
CA THR A 137 -12.55 -8.31 -21.35
C THR A 137 -12.25 -7.56 -22.64
N LEU A 138 -13.21 -7.50 -23.58
CA LEU A 138 -13.07 -6.74 -24.82
C LEU A 138 -12.81 -5.25 -24.56
N CYS A 139 -13.55 -4.63 -23.63
CA CYS A 139 -13.35 -3.22 -23.27
C CYS A 139 -11.98 -2.97 -22.61
N LYS A 140 -11.44 -3.95 -21.88
CA LYS A 140 -10.11 -3.84 -21.27
C LYS A 140 -8.96 -4.05 -22.25
N GLU A 141 -9.18 -4.79 -23.33
CA GLU A 141 -8.18 -4.99 -24.39
C GLU A 141 -8.08 -3.76 -25.31
N ASP A 142 -9.16 -2.99 -25.46
CA ASP A 142 -9.20 -1.73 -26.23
C ASP A 142 -8.60 -0.52 -25.48
N ALA A 143 -8.70 -0.49 -24.15
CA ALA A 143 -8.22 0.60 -23.28
C ALA A 143 -6.73 0.46 -22.90
#